data_AF-A0A258BDL4-F1
#
_entry.id   AF-A0A258BDL4-F1
#
_cell.length_a   1.000
_cell.length_b   1.000
_cell.length_c   1.000
_cell.angle_alpha   90.00
_cell.angle_beta   90.00
_cell.angle_gamma   90.00
#
_symmetry.space_group_name_H-M   'P 1'
#
loop_
_entity.id
_entity.type
_entity.pdbx_description
1 polymer ?
#
loop_
_entity_poly.entity_id
_entity_poly.type
_entity_poly.pdbx_seq_one_letter_code
_entity_poly.pdbx_strand_id
1 'polypeptide(L)'
;MAQSVGEAPEEPEAEPQTVVVTGSRLANRGFKAPTPVTVVDAEEVKLTGTQNVETLLNSTPQFIGSQNNGPTANTVPGGTATLNMRGFGAQRNLVLVNGRRFAISGTDQVTDINTIPAALIKRTEVVTGGSSAVYGSDAITGVVNFIMRDDFDGAEISVQRRWDEPTSTPTHTVDLTLGGNFADDKGNAVVSLNYLDRGSITRGERGDFAYLSLSDGCVTSATWSETQPGTPLSVPSGQTCLSAGGRPGLIAGGSGDIPNGRFFGIPTYGSAQSNAGLDAALLAAGLQSAAARGFT
;
A
#
# COMPACT_ATOMS: atom_id res chain seq x y z
N MET A 1 73.36 20.05 7.93
CA MET A 1 72.12 20.32 8.69
C MET A 1 71.03 19.47 8.07
N ALA A 2 70.58 18.43 8.76
CA ALA A 2 69.40 17.65 8.38
C ALA A 2 68.70 17.29 9.70
N GLN A 3 67.52 17.86 9.91
CA GLN A 3 66.71 17.74 11.12
C GLN A 3 65.92 16.43 11.08
N SER A 4 66.03 15.65 12.16
CA SER A 4 65.13 14.55 12.48
C SER A 4 63.79 15.11 12.95
N VAL A 5 62.71 14.82 12.23
CA VAL A 5 61.34 15.10 12.70
C VAL A 5 60.90 13.91 13.54
N GLY A 6 60.60 14.17 14.81
CA GLY A 6 60.08 13.20 15.76
C GLY A 6 58.58 12.97 15.57
N GLU A 7 58.18 11.70 15.66
CA GLU A 7 56.79 11.23 15.70
C GLU A 7 56.12 11.71 17.00
N ALA A 8 54.94 12.35 16.89
CA ALA A 8 54.12 12.73 18.03
C ALA A 8 53.19 11.56 18.43
N PRO A 9 52.92 11.32 19.73
CA PRO A 9 52.09 10.21 20.17
C PRO A 9 50.60 10.49 19.90
N GLU A 10 49.91 9.49 19.35
CA GLU A 10 48.48 9.46 19.06
C GLU A 10 47.69 9.33 20.37
N GLU A 11 46.87 10.34 20.70
CA GLU A 11 45.96 10.31 21.85
C GLU A 11 44.77 9.38 21.55
N PRO A 12 44.33 8.52 22.48
CA PRO A 12 43.21 7.61 22.25
C PRO A 12 41.90 8.40 22.16
N GLU A 13 41.22 8.29 21.00
CA GLU A 13 39.84 8.76 20.80
C GLU A 13 38.92 8.17 21.88
N ALA A 14 38.34 9.05 22.70
CA ALA A 14 37.36 8.66 23.69
C ALA A 14 36.08 8.17 22.99
N GLU A 15 35.73 6.90 23.21
CA GLU A 15 34.46 6.37 22.71
C GLU A 15 33.28 7.19 23.27
N PRO A 16 32.29 7.58 22.44
CA PRO A 16 31.15 8.34 22.89
C PRO A 16 30.30 7.49 23.86
N GLN A 17 30.32 7.90 25.13
CA GLN A 17 29.49 7.31 26.17
C GLN A 17 28.02 7.41 25.79
N THR A 18 27.39 6.26 25.54
CA THR A 18 25.97 6.19 25.18
C THR A 18 25.14 6.38 26.44
N VAL A 19 24.49 7.54 26.58
CA VAL A 19 23.52 7.79 27.65
C VAL A 19 22.23 7.04 27.31
N VAL A 20 22.01 5.89 27.96
CA VAL A 20 20.75 5.14 27.86
C VAL A 20 19.76 5.74 28.86
N VAL A 21 18.81 6.52 28.35
CA VAL A 21 17.72 7.06 29.17
C VAL A 21 16.70 5.95 29.41
N THR A 22 16.67 5.41 30.62
CA THR A 22 15.72 4.40 31.07
C THR A 22 14.34 5.05 31.23
N GLY A 23 13.52 5.01 30.19
CA GLY A 23 12.19 5.63 30.17
C GLY A 23 11.63 5.92 28.78
N SER A 24 12.45 5.91 27.73
CA SER A 24 11.97 5.97 26.35
C SER A 24 11.51 4.58 25.89
N ARG A 25 10.21 4.44 25.55
CA ARG A 25 9.69 3.24 24.87
C ARG A 25 10.29 3.04 23.47
N LEU A 26 10.95 4.05 22.90
CA LEU A 26 11.81 3.88 21.73
C LEU A 26 13.18 3.43 22.20
N ALA A 27 13.45 2.12 22.11
CA ALA A 27 14.82 1.65 22.10
C ALA A 27 15.51 2.20 20.85
N ASN A 28 16.66 2.85 21.00
CA ASN A 28 17.41 3.52 19.93
C ASN A 28 18.12 2.50 19.00
N ARG A 29 17.42 1.44 18.60
CA ARG A 29 17.92 0.32 17.78
C ARG A 29 17.77 0.67 16.30
N GLY A 30 18.61 1.56 15.78
CA GLY A 30 18.59 1.89 14.33
C GLY A 30 19.39 3.11 13.90
N PHE A 31 19.70 4.03 14.82
CA PHE A 31 20.40 5.28 14.47
C PHE A 31 21.93 5.16 14.31
N LYS A 32 22.52 3.98 14.54
CA LYS A 32 23.95 3.72 14.32
C LYS A 32 24.25 3.10 12.94
N ALA A 33 23.24 2.74 12.16
CA ALA A 33 23.43 2.18 10.83
C ALA A 33 23.61 3.31 9.79
N PRO A 34 24.51 3.15 8.79
CA PRO A 34 24.68 4.13 7.71
C PRO A 34 23.39 4.38 6.91
N THR A 35 22.51 3.38 6.89
CA THR A 35 21.17 3.45 6.32
C THR A 35 20.12 3.43 7.43
N PRO A 36 19.13 4.33 7.43
CA PRO A 36 18.06 4.31 8.41
C PRO A 36 17.29 2.98 8.38
N VAL A 37 17.28 2.28 9.51
CA VAL A 37 16.50 1.05 9.70
C VAL A 37 15.32 1.36 10.62
N THR A 38 14.11 1.05 10.16
CA THR A 38 12.90 1.10 10.97
C THR A 38 12.58 -0.31 11.45
N VAL A 39 12.39 -0.48 12.75
CA VAL A 39 12.07 -1.79 13.35
C VAL A 39 10.64 -1.74 13.87
N VAL A 40 9.84 -2.72 13.47
CA VAL A 40 8.47 -2.93 13.94
C VAL A 40 8.46 -4.22 14.76
N ASP A 41 8.26 -4.12 16.07
CA ASP A 41 8.30 -5.27 16.98
C ASP A 41 6.97 -6.05 16.99
N ALA A 42 7.01 -7.34 17.35
CA ALA A 42 5.81 -8.20 17.38
C ALA A 42 4.69 -7.70 18.30
N GLU A 43 5.03 -6.95 19.37
CA GLU A 43 4.03 -6.35 20.25
C GLU A 43 3.19 -5.30 19.51
N GLU A 44 3.80 -4.55 18.59
CA GLU A 44 3.11 -3.56 17.76
C GLU A 44 2.19 -4.24 16.73
N VAL A 45 2.61 -5.38 16.19
CA VAL A 45 1.77 -6.27 15.35
C VAL A 45 0.56 -6.78 16.14
N LYS A 46 0.76 -7.19 17.39
CA LYS A 46 -0.33 -7.67 18.27
C LYS A 46 -1.28 -6.54 18.68
N LEU A 47 -0.74 -5.37 19.05
CA LEU A 47 -1.52 -4.21 19.51
C LEU A 47 -2.39 -3.60 18.41
N THR A 48 -1.92 -3.64 17.17
CA THR A 48 -2.70 -3.16 16.02
C THR A 48 -3.83 -4.11 15.63
N GLY A 49 -3.84 -5.34 16.17
CA GLY A 49 -4.80 -6.38 15.80
C GLY A 49 -4.80 -6.64 14.30
N THR A 50 -3.68 -6.38 13.61
CA THR A 50 -3.59 -6.60 12.17
C THR A 50 -3.08 -7.99 11.88
N GLN A 51 -3.90 -8.77 11.20
CA GLN A 51 -3.59 -10.17 10.86
C GLN A 51 -2.80 -10.30 9.55
N ASN A 52 -2.69 -9.20 8.81
CA ASN A 52 -1.83 -9.09 7.64
C ASN A 52 -0.74 -8.07 7.94
N VAL A 53 0.51 -8.51 7.86
CA VAL A 53 1.71 -7.68 8.04
C VAL A 53 1.73 -6.52 7.04
N GLU A 54 1.11 -6.71 5.88
CA GLU A 54 0.86 -5.67 4.89
C GLU A 54 0.13 -4.46 5.49
N THR A 55 -0.91 -4.68 6.31
CA THR A 55 -1.74 -3.59 6.86
C THR A 55 -0.94 -2.76 7.86
N LEU A 56 -0.13 -3.43 8.69
CA LEU A 56 0.77 -2.75 9.61
C LEU A 56 1.83 -1.94 8.85
N LEU A 57 2.48 -2.55 7.85
CA LEU A 57 3.50 -1.85 7.06
C LEU A 57 2.91 -0.69 6.26
N ASN A 58 1.69 -0.82 5.72
CA ASN A 58 0.95 0.25 5.05
C ASN A 58 0.56 1.41 5.99
N SER A 59 0.58 1.21 7.31
CA SER A 59 0.40 2.30 8.26
C SER A 59 1.65 3.17 8.45
N THR A 60 2.80 2.70 7.96
CA THR A 60 4.05 3.46 7.98
C THR A 60 4.23 4.26 6.67
N PRO A 61 4.80 5.48 6.72
CA PRO A 61 4.86 6.38 5.57
C PRO A 61 5.77 5.89 4.43
N GLN A 62 6.54 4.84 4.67
CA GLN A 62 7.49 4.27 3.72
C GLN A 62 6.79 3.36 2.70
N PHE A 63 5.61 2.85 3.04
CA PHE A 63 4.82 1.97 2.20
C PHE A 63 3.57 2.69 1.70
N ILE A 64 3.13 2.30 0.52
CA ILE A 64 1.79 2.58 0.05
C ILE A 64 1.07 1.25 -0.12
N GLY A 65 -0.23 1.23 0.18
CA GLY A 65 -1.06 0.06 -0.07
C GLY A 65 -0.93 -0.41 -1.52
N SER A 66 -0.81 -1.72 -1.72
CA SER A 66 -0.70 -2.29 -3.05
C SER A 66 -1.98 -1.98 -3.83
N GLN A 67 -1.86 -1.16 -4.90
CA GLN A 67 -3.01 -0.72 -5.70
C GLN A 67 -3.67 -1.86 -6.47
N ASN A 68 -2.96 -2.97 -6.69
CA ASN A 68 -3.43 -4.09 -7.50
C ASN A 68 -3.78 -5.33 -6.65
N ASN A 69 -3.19 -5.48 -5.45
CA ASN A 69 -3.26 -6.73 -4.67
C ASN A 69 -3.64 -6.47 -3.19
N GLY A 70 -4.33 -5.37 -2.88
CA GLY A 70 -4.73 -5.00 -1.52
C GLY A 70 -6.26 -5.04 -1.30
N PRO A 71 -6.74 -4.94 -0.04
CA PRO A 71 -8.18 -4.88 0.29
C PRO A 71 -8.92 -3.67 -0.30
N THR A 72 -8.18 -2.68 -0.81
CA THR A 72 -8.72 -1.45 -1.38
C THR A 72 -8.45 -1.31 -2.88
N ALA A 73 -7.93 -2.36 -3.53
CA ALA A 73 -7.63 -2.34 -4.95
C ALA A 73 -8.92 -2.17 -5.77
N ASN A 74 -8.88 -1.33 -6.81
CA ASN A 74 -9.96 -1.17 -7.79
C ASN A 74 -9.94 -2.28 -8.86
N THR A 75 -9.28 -3.39 -8.55
CA THR A 75 -9.00 -4.53 -9.41
C THR A 75 -9.35 -5.79 -8.63
N VAL A 76 -9.80 -6.84 -9.32
CA VAL A 76 -10.08 -8.15 -8.70
C VAL A 76 -8.86 -8.58 -7.87
N PRO A 77 -8.96 -8.67 -6.53
CA PRO A 77 -7.82 -9.02 -5.70
C PRO A 77 -7.32 -10.40 -6.08
N GLY A 78 -6.06 -10.52 -6.49
CA GLY A 78 -5.43 -11.79 -6.88
C GLY A 78 -5.13 -12.74 -5.71
N GLY A 79 -5.70 -12.53 -4.52
CA GLY A 79 -5.46 -13.33 -3.32
C GLY A 79 -4.06 -13.23 -2.72
N THR A 80 -3.16 -12.44 -3.31
CA THR A 80 -1.79 -12.22 -2.83
C THR A 80 -1.69 -10.88 -2.11
N ALA A 81 -0.75 -10.74 -1.19
CA ALA A 81 -0.40 -9.46 -0.57
C ALA A 81 1.03 -9.09 -0.96
N THR A 82 1.24 -7.85 -1.38
CA THR A 82 2.56 -7.38 -1.83
C THR A 82 2.91 -6.07 -1.15
N LEU A 83 4.21 -5.83 -0.99
CA LEU A 83 4.73 -4.60 -0.40
C LEU A 83 5.14 -3.64 -1.50
N ASN A 84 4.72 -2.37 -1.41
CA ASN A 84 5.13 -1.33 -2.35
C ASN A 84 5.69 -0.14 -1.58
N MET A 85 7.00 0.09 -1.68
CA MET A 85 7.65 1.20 -1.00
C MET A 85 7.65 2.44 -1.91
N ARG A 86 7.12 3.55 -1.41
CA ARG A 86 7.07 4.86 -2.09
C ARG A 86 6.45 4.85 -3.51
N GLY A 87 5.66 3.82 -3.85
CA GLY A 87 4.95 3.75 -5.13
C GLY A 87 5.76 3.35 -6.35
N PHE A 88 6.99 2.85 -6.18
CA PHE A 88 7.80 2.36 -7.31
C PHE A 88 7.36 0.97 -7.79
N GLY A 89 6.40 0.33 -7.12
CA GLY A 89 5.87 -0.99 -7.48
C GLY A 89 6.53 -2.11 -6.69
N ALA A 90 5.80 -3.22 -6.54
CA ALA A 90 6.19 -4.36 -5.68
C ALA A 90 7.37 -5.20 -6.22
N GLN A 91 7.89 -4.87 -7.40
CA GLN A 91 9.08 -5.48 -8.00
C GLN A 91 10.39 -4.82 -7.55
N ARG A 92 10.31 -3.65 -6.91
CA ARG A 92 11.47 -2.77 -6.70
C ARG A 92 11.92 -2.71 -5.24
N ASN A 93 11.36 -3.56 -4.39
CA ASN A 93 11.74 -3.81 -3.02
C ASN A 93 11.98 -5.30 -2.80
N LEU A 94 12.97 -5.61 -1.96
CA LEU A 94 13.30 -6.99 -1.64
C LEU A 94 12.66 -7.46 -0.33
N VAL A 95 12.07 -8.65 -0.33
CA VAL A 95 11.58 -9.32 0.88
C VAL A 95 12.57 -10.40 1.33
N LEU A 96 12.96 -10.34 2.59
CA LEU A 96 13.80 -11.32 3.26
C LEU A 96 13.05 -11.98 4.41
N VAL A 97 13.35 -13.24 4.67
CA VAL A 97 12.98 -13.95 5.90
C VAL A 97 14.27 -14.46 6.53
N ASN A 98 14.55 -14.04 7.77
CA ASN A 98 15.80 -14.34 8.48
C ASN A 98 17.05 -14.01 7.65
N GLY A 99 17.04 -12.86 6.96
CA GLY A 99 18.14 -12.40 6.12
C GLY A 99 18.33 -13.15 4.80
N ARG A 100 17.45 -14.10 4.47
CA ARG A 100 17.48 -14.85 3.20
C ARG A 100 16.36 -14.40 2.28
N ARG A 101 16.65 -14.33 0.98
CA ARG A 101 15.67 -13.96 -0.05
C ARG A 101 14.49 -14.93 0.00
N PHE A 102 13.29 -14.38 0.14
CA PHE A 102 12.08 -15.18 0.24
C PHE A 102 11.51 -15.53 -1.14
N ALA A 103 10.58 -16.48 -1.18
CA ALA A 103 10.08 -17.05 -2.42
C ALA A 103 9.33 -16.02 -3.27
N ILE A 104 9.72 -15.91 -4.53
CA ILE A 104 9.02 -15.12 -5.54
C ILE A 104 7.91 -15.97 -6.15
N SER A 105 6.74 -15.38 -6.38
CA SER A 105 5.53 -16.07 -6.85
C SER A 105 4.83 -15.28 -7.96
N GLY A 106 4.01 -16.00 -8.74
CA GLY A 106 3.17 -15.41 -9.79
C GLY A 106 3.92 -14.94 -11.04
N THR A 107 3.15 -14.54 -12.05
CA THR A 107 3.68 -13.98 -13.31
C THR A 107 4.33 -12.62 -13.12
N ASP A 108 3.92 -11.90 -12.07
CA ASP A 108 4.40 -10.56 -11.76
C ASP A 108 5.76 -10.59 -11.05
N GLN A 109 6.30 -11.77 -10.73
CA GLN A 109 7.58 -11.96 -10.03
C GLN A 109 7.65 -11.26 -8.65
N VAL A 110 6.53 -11.19 -7.93
CA VAL A 110 6.42 -10.55 -6.60
C VAL A 110 6.48 -11.58 -5.48
N THR A 111 6.96 -11.17 -4.30
CA THR A 111 6.82 -11.99 -3.08
C THR A 111 5.43 -11.81 -2.48
N ASP A 112 4.68 -12.91 -2.32
CA ASP A 112 3.41 -12.91 -1.58
C ASP A 112 3.68 -13.03 -0.08
N ILE A 113 3.46 -11.94 0.65
CA ILE A 113 3.73 -11.89 2.09
C ILE A 113 2.65 -12.58 2.94
N ASN A 114 1.50 -12.96 2.36
CA ASN A 114 0.51 -13.79 3.08
C ASN A 114 1.06 -15.18 3.42
N THR A 115 2.14 -15.61 2.75
CA THR A 115 2.79 -16.90 3.02
C THR A 115 3.74 -16.87 4.23
N ILE A 116 3.96 -15.70 4.85
CA ILE A 116 4.79 -15.52 6.04
C ILE A 116 3.90 -15.55 7.28
N PRO A 117 4.03 -16.54 8.18
CA PRO A 117 3.18 -16.63 9.36
C PRO A 117 3.42 -15.46 10.32
N ALA A 118 2.43 -14.57 10.45
CA ALA A 118 2.54 -13.38 11.30
C ALA A 118 2.79 -13.73 12.78
N ALA A 119 2.22 -14.83 13.27
CA ALA A 119 2.41 -15.31 14.64
C ALA A 119 3.87 -15.68 14.98
N LEU A 120 4.67 -15.98 13.96
CA LEU A 120 6.09 -16.32 14.11
C LEU A 120 7.00 -15.12 13.89
N ILE A 121 6.49 -13.96 13.52
CA ILE A 121 7.33 -12.78 13.35
C ILE A 121 7.72 -12.24 14.72
N LYS A 122 9.03 -12.19 14.99
CA LYS A 122 9.62 -11.56 16.17
C LYS A 122 9.72 -10.05 15.98
N ARG A 123 10.16 -9.62 14.80
CA ARG A 123 10.20 -8.22 14.37
C ARG A 123 10.31 -8.13 12.84
N THR A 124 9.92 -6.99 12.31
CA THR A 124 10.14 -6.61 10.92
C THR A 124 11.15 -5.47 10.85
N GLU A 125 12.19 -5.64 10.05
CA GLU A 125 13.19 -4.61 9.80
C GLU A 125 12.98 -4.04 8.40
N VAL A 126 12.81 -2.73 8.31
CA VAL A 126 12.62 -2.02 7.05
C VAL A 126 13.82 -1.12 6.83
N VAL A 127 14.57 -1.39 5.78
CA VAL A 127 15.68 -0.56 5.31
C VAL A 127 15.20 0.22 4.10
N THR A 128 15.22 1.55 4.17
CA THR A 128 14.82 2.37 3.03
C THR A 128 16.02 2.90 2.24
N GLY A 129 15.84 3.07 0.93
CA GLY A 129 16.88 3.57 0.03
C GLY A 129 17.54 2.46 -0.79
N GLY A 130 18.39 2.87 -1.73
CA GLY A 130 19.06 2.00 -2.68
C GLY A 130 20.05 1.05 -2.00
N SER A 131 19.54 -0.09 -1.53
CA SER A 131 20.32 -1.15 -0.88
C SER A 131 20.79 -2.19 -1.90
N SER A 132 20.69 -1.89 -3.20
CA SER A 132 21.04 -2.78 -4.30
C SER A 132 22.51 -3.18 -4.33
N ALA A 133 23.40 -2.38 -3.73
CA ALA A 133 24.82 -2.72 -3.62
C ALA A 133 25.08 -3.94 -2.72
N VAL A 134 24.24 -4.15 -1.69
CA VAL A 134 24.39 -5.25 -0.73
C VAL A 134 23.48 -6.41 -1.10
N TYR A 135 22.24 -6.11 -1.49
CA TYR A 135 21.20 -7.11 -1.66
C TYR A 135 20.86 -7.44 -3.12
N GLY A 136 21.37 -6.69 -4.10
CA GLY A 136 21.16 -6.93 -5.53
C GLY A 136 20.04 -6.09 -6.18
N SER A 137 19.72 -6.39 -7.44
CA SER A 137 18.89 -5.58 -8.33
C SER A 137 17.47 -5.29 -7.84
N ASP A 138 16.91 -6.12 -6.95
CA ASP A 138 15.52 -5.97 -6.49
C ASP A 138 15.39 -4.99 -5.30
N ALA A 139 16.50 -4.62 -4.66
CA ALA A 139 16.50 -3.74 -3.48
C ALA A 139 16.63 -2.24 -3.83
N ILE A 140 15.90 -1.78 -4.86
CA ILE A 140 16.00 -0.41 -5.40
C ILE A 140 15.40 0.60 -4.41
N THR A 141 14.19 0.36 -3.92
CA THR A 141 13.54 1.24 -2.94
C THR A 141 13.89 0.89 -1.50
N GLY A 142 14.32 -0.35 -1.26
CA GLY A 142 14.66 -0.84 0.06
C GLY A 142 14.53 -2.34 0.22
N VAL A 143 14.66 -2.78 1.46
CA VAL A 143 14.60 -4.17 1.90
C VAL A 143 13.67 -4.27 3.10
N VAL A 144 12.82 -5.29 3.11
CA VAL A 144 11.98 -5.65 4.25
C VAL A 144 12.38 -7.04 4.70
N ASN A 145 12.86 -7.15 5.94
CA ASN A 145 13.34 -8.39 6.52
C ASN A 145 12.44 -8.81 7.69
N PHE A 146 11.77 -9.95 7.51
CA PHE A 146 10.99 -10.59 8.55
C PHE A 146 11.89 -11.49 9.38
N ILE A 147 12.11 -11.11 10.64
CA ILE A 147 12.83 -11.94 11.58
C ILE A 147 11.81 -12.84 12.27
N MET A 148 11.96 -14.13 12.08
CA MET A 148 11.10 -15.13 12.71
C MET A 148 11.58 -15.45 14.13
N ARG A 149 10.67 -15.92 14.97
CA ARG A 149 10.97 -16.53 16.27
C ARG A 149 11.57 -17.91 16.02
N ASP A 150 12.74 -18.13 16.58
CA ASP A 150 13.56 -19.35 16.46
C ASP A 150 13.49 -20.25 17.70
N ASP A 151 12.77 -19.81 18.74
CA ASP A 151 12.68 -20.40 20.07
C ASP A 151 11.22 -20.59 20.52
N PHE A 152 10.27 -20.73 19.58
CA PHE A 152 8.87 -20.92 19.92
C PHE A 152 8.66 -22.26 20.61
N ASP A 153 8.19 -22.22 21.86
CA ASP A 153 7.84 -23.38 22.67
C ASP A 153 6.41 -23.26 23.19
N GLY A 154 5.59 -24.27 22.90
CA GLY A 154 4.21 -24.38 23.33
C GLY A 154 3.18 -24.35 22.19
N ALA A 155 2.00 -23.84 22.51
CA ALA A 155 0.86 -23.75 21.59
C ALA A 155 0.19 -22.38 21.71
N GLU A 156 -0.01 -21.71 20.58
CA GLU A 156 -0.71 -20.43 20.48
C GLU A 156 -1.85 -20.57 19.47
N ILE A 157 -3.05 -20.13 19.85
CA ILE A 157 -4.20 -20.02 18.96
C ILE A 157 -4.69 -18.58 18.98
N SER A 158 -4.86 -17.99 17.80
CA SER A 158 -5.47 -16.68 17.62
C SER A 158 -6.69 -16.83 16.74
N VAL A 159 -7.80 -16.23 17.17
CA VAL A 159 -9.03 -16.15 16.39
C VAL A 159 -9.47 -14.71 16.43
N GLN A 160 -9.62 -14.12 15.26
CA GLN A 160 -10.07 -12.74 15.15
C GLN A 160 -11.03 -12.57 14.00
N ARG A 161 -12.02 -11.70 14.24
CA ARG A 161 -13.03 -11.29 13.29
C ARG A 161 -13.02 -9.77 13.21
N ARG A 162 -12.79 -9.24 12.01
CA ARG A 162 -12.88 -7.81 11.72
C ARG A 162 -14.20 -7.53 11.02
N TRP A 163 -14.87 -6.47 11.44
CA TRP A 163 -16.06 -5.95 10.78
C TRP A 163 -15.73 -4.55 10.26
N ASP A 164 -16.04 -4.29 9.00
CA ASP A 164 -15.92 -2.96 8.40
C ASP A 164 -17.31 -2.35 8.34
N GLU A 165 -17.54 -1.27 9.08
CA GLU A 165 -18.87 -0.66 9.22
C GLU A 165 -19.38 -0.03 7.91
N PRO A 166 -18.56 0.70 7.12
CA PRO A 166 -19.00 1.23 5.83
C PRO A 166 -19.36 0.15 4.79
N THR A 167 -18.63 -0.96 4.74
CA THR A 167 -18.79 -1.97 3.69
C THR A 167 -19.57 -3.21 4.14
N SER A 168 -19.78 -3.38 5.45
CA SER A 168 -20.38 -4.57 6.05
C SER A 168 -19.70 -5.89 5.66
N THR A 169 -18.42 -5.82 5.27
CA THR A 169 -17.65 -6.98 4.81
C THR A 169 -16.81 -7.55 5.97
N PRO A 170 -17.14 -8.75 6.50
CA PRO A 170 -16.35 -9.35 7.55
C PRO A 170 -15.04 -9.94 7.01
N THR A 171 -14.01 -9.93 7.85
CA THR A 171 -12.77 -10.71 7.65
C THR A 171 -12.60 -11.64 8.84
N HIS A 172 -12.35 -12.92 8.58
CA HIS A 172 -12.09 -13.93 9.59
C HIS A 172 -10.65 -14.41 9.45
N THR A 173 -9.96 -14.58 10.58
CA THR A 173 -8.67 -15.28 10.57
C THR A 173 -8.55 -16.18 11.77
N VAL A 174 -7.95 -17.34 11.53
CA VAL A 174 -7.59 -18.33 12.53
C VAL A 174 -6.12 -18.66 12.33
N ASP A 175 -5.33 -18.49 13.38
CA ASP A 175 -3.93 -18.88 13.43
C ASP A 175 -3.74 -19.93 14.51
N LEU A 176 -3.04 -21.00 14.15
CA LEU A 176 -2.61 -22.04 15.06
C LEU A 176 -1.11 -22.21 14.91
N THR A 177 -0.37 -22.05 16.00
CA THR A 177 1.08 -22.25 16.03
C THR A 177 1.43 -23.24 17.13
N LEU A 178 2.17 -24.28 16.76
CA LEU A 178 2.65 -25.32 17.65
C LEU A 178 4.15 -25.42 17.47
N GLY A 179 4.91 -25.43 18.56
CA GLY A 179 6.35 -25.66 18.48
C GLY A 179 6.92 -26.15 19.78
N GLY A 180 8.14 -26.63 19.71
CA GLY A 180 8.84 -27.15 20.86
C GLY A 180 10.34 -27.19 20.63
N ASN A 181 11.06 -26.98 21.71
CA ASN A 181 12.49 -27.18 21.76
C ASN A 181 12.81 -28.66 22.02
N PHE A 182 13.92 -29.16 21.46
CA PHE A 182 14.39 -30.52 21.65
C PHE A 182 15.91 -30.57 21.76
N ALA A 183 16.43 -31.69 22.25
CA ALA A 183 17.86 -31.92 22.51
C ALA A 183 18.49 -30.87 23.45
N ASP A 184 17.86 -30.65 24.62
CA ASP A 184 18.30 -29.66 25.63
C ASP A 184 18.42 -28.25 25.04
N ASP A 185 17.35 -27.75 24.42
CA ASP A 185 17.25 -26.44 23.76
C ASP A 185 18.19 -26.20 22.56
N LYS A 186 18.77 -27.27 22.00
CA LYS A 186 19.67 -27.17 20.82
C LYS A 186 18.96 -27.25 19.48
N GLY A 187 17.68 -27.65 19.47
CA GLY A 187 16.85 -27.67 18.28
C GLY A 187 15.46 -27.11 18.57
N ASN A 188 14.85 -26.50 17.56
CA ASN A 188 13.49 -25.99 17.62
C ASN A 188 12.74 -26.41 16.35
N ALA A 189 11.51 -26.87 16.52
CA ALA A 189 10.61 -27.17 15.40
C ALA A 189 9.28 -26.48 15.65
N VAL A 190 8.77 -25.80 14.62
CA VAL A 190 7.52 -25.05 14.69
C VAL A 190 6.69 -25.32 13.45
N VAL A 191 5.40 -25.49 13.68
CA VAL A 191 4.37 -25.63 12.64
C VAL A 191 3.35 -24.51 12.89
N SER A 192 3.06 -23.75 11.84
CA SER A 192 2.03 -22.72 11.88
C SER A 192 1.03 -22.94 10.74
N LEU A 193 -0.25 -22.82 11.06
CA LEU A 193 -1.38 -22.92 10.15
C LEU A 193 -2.18 -21.62 10.24
N ASN A 194 -2.35 -20.94 9.12
CA ASN A 194 -3.16 -19.74 9.01
C ASN A 194 -4.34 -20.02 8.06
N TYR A 195 -5.52 -19.57 8.45
CA TYR A 195 -6.70 -19.51 7.60
C TYR A 195 -7.21 -18.09 7.60
N LEU A 196 -7.19 -17.44 6.44
CA LEU A 196 -7.70 -16.08 6.23
C LEU A 196 -8.84 -16.12 5.22
N ASP A 197 -10.02 -15.69 5.65
CA ASP A 197 -11.18 -15.47 4.79
C ASP A 197 -11.57 -13.99 4.81
N ARG A 198 -11.66 -13.38 3.63
CA ARG A 198 -11.95 -11.96 3.46
C ARG A 198 -12.95 -11.81 2.33
N GLY A 199 -14.11 -11.22 2.63
CA GLY A 199 -15.07 -10.88 1.59
C GLY A 199 -14.50 -9.84 0.62
N SER A 200 -14.93 -9.89 -0.64
CA SER A 200 -14.69 -8.81 -1.60
C SER A 200 -15.51 -7.58 -1.21
N ILE A 201 -14.98 -6.41 -1.51
CA ILE A 201 -15.71 -5.14 -1.40
C ILE A 201 -15.85 -4.60 -2.82
N THR A 202 -17.08 -4.51 -3.31
CA THR A 202 -17.37 -3.83 -4.57
C THR A 202 -17.44 -2.32 -4.36
N ARG A 203 -17.30 -1.56 -5.46
CA ARG A 203 -17.37 -0.09 -5.41
C ARG A 203 -18.72 0.42 -4.88
N GLY A 204 -19.82 -0.29 -5.17
CA GLY A 204 -21.15 0.03 -4.66
C GLY A 204 -21.30 -0.22 -3.16
N GLU A 205 -20.69 -1.28 -2.64
CA GLU A 205 -20.73 -1.63 -1.20
C GLU A 205 -19.93 -0.64 -0.34
N ARG A 206 -19.01 0.14 -0.91
CA ARG A 206 -18.34 1.24 -0.20
C ARG A 206 -19.24 2.43 0.09
N GLY A 207 -20.44 2.49 -0.49
CA GLY A 207 -21.40 3.57 -0.34
C GLY A 207 -21.29 4.66 -1.40
N ASP A 208 -22.26 5.57 -1.41
CA ASP A 208 -22.48 6.57 -2.47
C ASP A 208 -21.27 7.48 -2.73
N PHE A 209 -20.44 7.73 -1.71
CA PHE A 209 -19.24 8.58 -1.83
C PHE A 209 -18.14 7.95 -2.69
N ALA A 210 -18.05 6.62 -2.72
CA ALA A 210 -17.07 5.88 -3.51
C ALA A 210 -17.62 5.41 -4.85
N TYR A 211 -18.93 5.54 -5.07
CA TYR A 211 -19.61 5.11 -6.29
C TYR A 211 -19.16 5.90 -7.52
N LEU A 212 -18.90 7.19 -7.37
CA LEU A 212 -18.36 8.05 -8.45
C LEU A 212 -16.84 8.17 -8.28
N SER A 213 -16.07 7.63 -9.22
CA SER A 213 -14.66 7.99 -9.31
C SER A 213 -14.60 9.43 -9.83
N LEU A 214 -13.98 10.33 -9.08
CA LEU A 214 -13.83 11.73 -9.48
C LEU A 214 -12.36 11.98 -9.80
N SER A 215 -12.12 12.72 -10.88
CA SER A 215 -10.79 13.22 -11.22
C SER A 215 -10.84 14.71 -11.45
N ASP A 216 -9.71 15.38 -11.23
CA ASP A 216 -9.57 16.78 -11.59
C ASP A 216 -9.65 16.95 -13.11
N GLY A 217 -10.42 17.93 -13.55
CA GLY A 217 -10.60 18.22 -14.96
C GLY A 217 -11.08 19.63 -15.22
N CYS A 218 -11.42 19.89 -16.48
CA CYS A 218 -12.08 21.12 -16.88
C CYS A 218 -13.57 20.85 -17.04
N VAL A 219 -14.41 21.64 -16.37
CA VAL A 219 -15.87 21.56 -16.51
C VAL A 219 -16.43 22.83 -17.13
N THR A 220 -17.60 22.73 -17.76
CA THR A 220 -18.33 23.92 -18.17
C THR A 220 -18.69 24.75 -16.94
N SER A 221 -18.56 26.07 -17.04
CA SER A 221 -18.80 26.98 -15.91
C SER A 221 -20.22 26.86 -15.34
N ALA A 222 -21.21 26.52 -16.18
CA ALA A 222 -22.60 26.34 -15.78
C ALA A 222 -22.85 25.08 -14.94
N THR A 223 -21.99 24.06 -15.05
CA THR A 223 -22.15 22.76 -14.36
C THR A 223 -21.16 22.58 -13.22
N TRP A 224 -20.45 23.63 -12.83
CA TRP A 224 -19.44 23.56 -11.77
C TRP A 224 -20.08 23.31 -10.40
N SER A 225 -19.47 22.42 -9.62
CA SER A 225 -19.83 22.13 -8.23
C SER A 225 -18.56 21.83 -7.43
N GLU A 226 -18.57 22.17 -6.14
CA GLU A 226 -17.48 21.86 -5.21
C GLU A 226 -17.43 20.38 -4.83
N THR A 227 -18.57 19.68 -4.88
CA THR A 227 -18.73 18.33 -4.33
C THR A 227 -19.24 17.31 -5.33
N GLN A 228 -19.58 17.74 -6.55
CA GLN A 228 -20.16 16.88 -7.58
C GLN A 228 -19.45 17.06 -8.93
N PRO A 229 -19.43 16.01 -9.78
CA PRO A 229 -18.85 16.12 -11.12
C PRO A 229 -19.68 17.06 -12.01
N GLY A 230 -18.99 17.95 -12.72
CA GLY A 230 -19.59 18.78 -13.77
C GLY A 230 -19.47 18.15 -15.15
N THR A 231 -20.10 18.77 -16.16
CA THR A 231 -19.97 18.36 -17.56
C THR A 231 -18.56 18.70 -18.06
N PRO A 232 -17.76 17.72 -18.52
CA PRO A 232 -16.41 17.96 -19.01
C PRO A 232 -16.38 18.94 -20.19
N LEU A 233 -15.45 19.88 -20.18
CA LEU A 233 -15.14 20.77 -21.29
C LEU A 233 -13.82 20.33 -21.94
N SER A 234 -13.86 20.06 -23.25
CA SER A 234 -12.65 19.75 -24.00
C SER A 234 -11.78 21.00 -24.14
N VAL A 235 -10.57 20.97 -23.58
CA VAL A 235 -9.63 22.10 -23.64
C VAL A 235 -8.73 21.92 -24.88
N PRO A 236 -8.74 22.87 -25.84
CA PRO A 236 -7.83 22.83 -26.97
C PRO A 236 -6.37 22.83 -26.54
N SER A 237 -5.50 22.16 -27.31
CA SER A 237 -4.06 22.15 -27.03
C SER A 237 -3.51 23.57 -26.94
N GLY A 238 -2.68 23.84 -25.93
CA GLY A 238 -2.11 25.16 -25.66
C GLY A 238 -3.02 26.13 -24.90
N GLN A 239 -4.25 25.73 -24.53
CA GLN A 239 -5.12 26.52 -23.68
C GLN A 239 -5.18 25.98 -22.25
N THR A 240 -5.46 26.88 -21.31
CA THR A 240 -5.86 26.52 -19.95
C THR A 240 -7.37 26.30 -19.89
N CYS A 241 -7.86 25.61 -18.86
CA CYS A 241 -9.30 25.43 -18.66
C CYS A 241 -10.06 26.76 -18.60
N LEU A 242 -9.48 27.76 -17.92
CA LEU A 242 -10.07 29.10 -17.81
C LEU A 242 -10.12 29.82 -19.18
N SER A 243 -9.05 29.74 -19.98
CA SER A 243 -9.03 30.37 -21.31
C SER A 243 -9.96 29.71 -22.32
N ALA A 244 -10.29 28.43 -22.11
CA ALA A 244 -11.31 27.71 -22.89
C ALA A 244 -12.75 28.05 -22.46
N GLY A 245 -12.95 28.92 -21.46
CA GLY A 245 -14.27 29.29 -20.93
C GLY A 245 -14.83 28.33 -19.88
N GLY A 246 -14.03 27.37 -19.44
CA GLY A 246 -14.37 26.44 -18.36
C GLY A 246 -13.83 26.87 -17.01
N ARG A 247 -14.06 26.03 -16.01
CA ARG A 247 -13.51 26.17 -14.67
C ARG A 247 -12.90 24.84 -14.22
N PRO A 248 -11.74 24.84 -13.54
CA PRO A 248 -11.24 23.64 -12.89
C PRO A 248 -12.28 23.09 -11.90
N GLY A 249 -12.56 21.80 -12.00
CA GLY A 249 -13.54 21.12 -11.17
C GLY A 249 -13.47 19.62 -11.31
N LEU A 250 -14.37 18.92 -10.63
CA LEU A 250 -14.42 17.46 -10.65
C LEU A 250 -15.12 16.99 -11.93
N ILE A 251 -14.55 16.02 -12.62
CA ILE A 251 -15.20 15.26 -13.69
C ILE A 251 -15.40 13.82 -13.24
N ALA A 252 -16.47 13.17 -13.72
CA ALA A 252 -16.66 11.75 -13.49
C ALA A 252 -15.60 10.96 -14.28
N GLY A 253 -14.81 10.16 -13.56
CA GLY A 253 -13.81 9.23 -14.07
C GLY A 253 -14.19 7.77 -13.79
N GLY A 254 -13.25 6.85 -14.03
CA GLY A 254 -13.43 5.41 -13.82
C GLY A 254 -12.39 4.60 -14.59
N SER A 255 -12.52 3.26 -14.58
CA SER A 255 -11.68 2.41 -15.41
C SER A 255 -11.82 2.81 -16.90
N GLY A 256 -10.68 2.90 -17.59
CA GLY A 256 -10.65 3.03 -19.05
C GLY A 256 -11.05 1.72 -19.75
N ASP A 257 -11.10 0.61 -19.00
CA ASP A 257 -11.62 -0.66 -19.49
C ASP A 257 -13.12 -0.56 -19.65
N ILE A 258 -13.54 -0.69 -20.90
CA ILE A 258 -14.93 -0.55 -21.30
C ILE A 258 -15.62 -1.88 -20.93
N PRO A 259 -16.52 -1.93 -19.94
CA PRO A 259 -17.36 -3.11 -19.78
C PRO A 259 -18.14 -3.31 -21.09
N ASN A 260 -18.30 -4.56 -21.51
CA ASN A 260 -19.06 -4.90 -22.72
C ASN A 260 -20.42 -4.19 -22.70
N GLY A 261 -20.68 -3.30 -23.67
CA GLY A 261 -21.98 -2.63 -23.83
C GLY A 261 -22.03 -1.11 -23.62
N ARG A 262 -20.92 -0.41 -23.32
CA ARG A 262 -20.95 1.07 -23.32
C ARG A 262 -21.03 1.63 -24.74
N PHE A 263 -22.06 2.43 -25.03
CA PHE A 263 -22.10 3.30 -26.21
C PHE A 263 -21.19 4.52 -25.98
N PHE A 264 -20.17 4.70 -26.82
CA PHE A 264 -19.32 5.89 -26.84
C PHE A 264 -19.71 6.81 -28.01
N GLY A 265 -19.45 8.11 -27.89
CA GLY A 265 -19.67 9.08 -28.98
C GLY A 265 -21.07 9.71 -29.04
N ILE A 266 -21.93 9.46 -28.05
CA ILE A 266 -23.18 10.23 -27.89
C ILE A 266 -22.83 11.56 -27.22
N PRO A 267 -23.10 12.72 -27.86
CA PRO A 267 -22.88 14.01 -27.24
C PRO A 267 -23.67 14.16 -25.94
N THR A 268 -23.03 14.67 -24.88
CA THR A 268 -23.69 14.91 -23.59
C THR A 268 -24.58 16.14 -23.67
N TYR A 269 -25.65 16.19 -22.88
CA TYR A 269 -26.55 17.34 -22.81
C TYR A 269 -25.75 18.64 -22.55
N GLY A 270 -25.91 19.63 -23.44
CA GLY A 270 -25.23 20.92 -23.35
C GLY A 270 -23.71 20.89 -23.64
N SER A 271 -23.16 19.79 -24.17
CA SER A 271 -21.77 19.77 -24.65
C SER A 271 -21.58 20.49 -25.96
N ALA A 272 -20.33 20.88 -26.25
CA ALA A 272 -19.94 21.47 -27.52
C ALA A 272 -20.19 20.56 -28.74
N GLN A 273 -20.33 19.25 -28.51
CA GLN A 273 -20.65 18.26 -29.53
C GLN A 273 -22.17 18.02 -29.68
N SER A 274 -23.02 18.60 -28.82
CA SER A 274 -24.49 18.47 -28.87
C SER A 274 -25.13 19.56 -29.75
N ASN A 275 -26.44 19.43 -29.98
CA ASN A 275 -27.26 20.45 -30.66
C ASN A 275 -28.64 20.57 -29.99
N ALA A 276 -29.37 21.65 -30.29
CA ALA A 276 -30.66 21.95 -29.65
C ALA A 276 -31.71 20.84 -29.79
N GLY A 277 -31.70 20.10 -30.90
CA GLY A 277 -32.60 18.97 -31.12
C GLY A 277 -32.26 17.77 -30.24
N LEU A 278 -30.97 17.45 -30.12
CA LEU A 278 -30.47 16.39 -29.26
C LEU A 278 -30.68 16.74 -27.77
N ASP A 279 -30.42 17.99 -27.39
CA ASP A 279 -30.63 18.44 -26.01
C ASP A 279 -32.11 18.38 -25.63
N ALA A 280 -33.03 18.78 -26.52
CA ALA A 280 -34.47 18.66 -26.28
C ALA A 280 -34.92 17.20 -26.14
N ALA A 281 -34.35 16.28 -26.95
CA ALA A 281 -34.65 14.86 -26.86
C ALA A 281 -34.13 14.24 -25.55
N LEU A 282 -32.91 14.57 -25.15
CA LEU A 282 -32.33 14.14 -23.86
C LEU A 282 -33.10 14.72 -22.68
N LEU A 283 -33.55 15.98 -22.78
CA LEU A 283 -34.37 16.64 -21.77
C LEU A 283 -35.73 15.94 -21.62
N ALA A 284 -36.42 15.67 -22.74
CA ALA A 284 -37.73 15.02 -22.76
C ALA A 284 -37.68 13.56 -22.26
N ALA A 285 -36.56 12.87 -22.51
CA ALA A 285 -36.33 11.52 -22.02
C ALA A 285 -35.84 11.46 -20.55
N GLY A 286 -35.58 12.61 -19.90
CA GLY A 286 -34.99 12.66 -18.56
C GLY A 286 -33.54 12.18 -18.51
N LEU A 287 -32.85 12.10 -19.66
CA LEU A 287 -31.50 11.54 -19.84
C LEU A 287 -30.39 12.62 -19.82
N GLN A 288 -30.64 13.75 -19.17
CA GLN A 288 -29.69 14.87 -19.08
C GLN A 288 -28.35 14.46 -18.44
N SER A 289 -28.34 13.40 -17.63
CA SER A 289 -27.17 12.84 -16.94
C SER A 289 -26.57 11.59 -17.60
N ALA A 290 -27.17 11.06 -18.67
CA ALA A 290 -26.88 9.72 -19.20
C ALA A 290 -25.45 9.54 -19.74
N ALA A 291 -24.84 10.64 -20.22
CA ALA A 291 -23.50 10.57 -20.80
C ALA A 291 -22.39 11.04 -19.82
N ALA A 292 -22.74 11.66 -18.69
CA ALA A 292 -21.78 12.04 -17.65
C ALA A 292 -21.45 10.87 -16.71
N ARG A 293 -22.36 9.89 -16.55
CA ARG A 293 -22.17 8.75 -15.63
C ARG A 293 -21.86 7.43 -16.34
N GLY A 294 -22.05 7.35 -17.66
CA GLY A 294 -22.16 6.07 -18.36
C GLY A 294 -23.42 5.31 -17.88
N PHE A 295 -24.01 4.49 -18.75
CA PHE A 295 -24.97 3.52 -18.25
C PHE A 295 -24.20 2.54 -17.35
N THR A 296 -24.61 2.47 -16.08
CA THR A 296 -24.31 1.33 -15.21
C THR A 296 -25.42 0.31 -15.32
#